data_AF-A0A5C9B6P9-F1
#
_entry.id   AF-A0A5C9B6P9-F1
#
_cell.length_a   1.000
_cell.length_b   1.000
_cell.length_c   1.000
_cell.angle_alpha   90.00
_cell.angle_beta   90.00
_cell.angle_gamma   90.00
#
_symmetry.space_group_name_H-M   'P 1'
#
loop_
_entity.id
_entity.type
_entity.pdbx_description
1 polymer ?
#
loop_
_entity_poly.entity_id
_entity_poly.type
_entity_poly.pdbx_seq_one_letter_code
_entity_poly.pdbx_strand_id
1 'polypeptide(L)'
;MSAKSLSRNSPGRPKSCLAPSGVVGGSAALRIRPAPCGYSGGGSDRREVPGVVLIACLLALILAPAAWAGLDIQHWSTPQGARVYFVQNHDLPMLDVSVDFAAGSARDSRKTSGLAQLTRHVMGLGAGPYSERDIAERLADVGAVLSGRLDADRAGFSLRSLSSPAERDQAVSVLAAILAAPRFDAAILEREQARVIAALEEAATKPESIGEKAFQAALYGEHPYALDESGEVESVRALKREDLAAFHGAHYRAANMVLAIMGDIRRDEAEALAIQLSRDLPAGVAPPPIPTFTVAERGVERVIPHHATQSHLFMGLPGLKRDDPDYFPLHVGNYILGGGGFDSRLTEAIRQKKGLAYSVYSYFLPMRELGPFRIGLQTRRSTTREAVETARAELARYLAEGPSEAELAQARNNLIGGFPLRIDSNRKILDHLAMIGFYQLPLDWLDTYSARVAAVTREDILRAFRARVRPEAMSTIIVGGQLEPAAR
;
A
#
# COMPACT_ATOMS: atom_id res chain seq x y z
N MET A 1 28.97 -23.79 -47.52
CA MET A 1 29.76 -25.04 -47.48
C MET A 1 30.18 -25.30 -46.04
N SER A 2 29.97 -26.53 -45.59
CA SER A 2 30.10 -27.02 -44.22
C SER A 2 31.53 -27.50 -43.91
N ALA A 3 32.04 -27.25 -42.68
CA ALA A 3 33.07 -28.06 -42.01
C ALA A 3 33.12 -27.64 -40.51
N LYS A 4 32.68 -28.47 -39.54
CA LYS A 4 33.39 -29.55 -38.79
C LYS A 4 34.66 -29.14 -38.02
N SER A 5 34.60 -29.20 -36.69
CA SER A 5 35.69 -29.64 -35.78
C SER A 5 35.05 -30.09 -34.45
N LEU A 6 34.92 -31.39 -34.17
CA LEU A 6 35.84 -32.33 -33.52
C LEU A 6 36.07 -32.12 -32.01
N SER A 7 35.61 -33.14 -31.27
CA SER A 7 35.76 -33.41 -29.84
C SER A 7 37.11 -34.07 -29.54
N ARG A 8 37.68 -33.82 -28.34
CA ARG A 8 38.53 -34.78 -27.59
C ARG A 8 38.39 -34.58 -26.06
N ASN A 9 38.51 -35.72 -25.38
CA ASN A 9 38.22 -36.11 -23.99
C ASN A 9 38.97 -35.44 -22.81
N SER A 10 38.30 -35.55 -21.64
CA SER A 10 38.66 -35.31 -20.23
C SER A 10 39.78 -36.20 -19.65
N PRO A 11 40.22 -36.00 -18.37
CA PRO A 11 39.54 -36.55 -17.16
C PRO A 11 39.55 -35.54 -15.97
N GLY A 12 38.74 -35.54 -14.90
CA GLY A 12 38.01 -36.57 -14.16
C GLY A 12 38.45 -36.51 -12.68
N ARG A 13 37.59 -36.05 -11.75
CA ARG A 13 37.62 -36.30 -10.28
C ARG A 13 36.42 -35.61 -9.55
N PRO A 14 36.02 -36.03 -8.34
CA PRO A 14 34.78 -36.80 -8.16
C PRO A 14 33.71 -36.14 -7.30
N LYS A 15 32.51 -36.73 -7.34
CA LYS A 15 31.34 -36.45 -6.50
C LYS A 15 31.51 -37.01 -5.09
N SER A 16 31.02 -36.29 -4.07
CA SER A 16 30.60 -36.87 -2.79
C SER A 16 29.31 -36.19 -2.30
N CYS A 17 28.32 -37.03 -2.00
CA CYS A 17 27.07 -36.71 -1.31
C CYS A 17 27.32 -36.33 0.16
N LEU A 18 26.48 -35.45 0.73
CA LEU A 18 25.89 -35.61 2.07
C LEU A 18 24.83 -34.53 2.34
N ALA A 19 23.78 -34.95 3.03
CA ALA A 19 22.50 -34.29 3.28
C ALA A 19 22.57 -33.30 4.48
N PRO A 20 21.45 -32.62 4.85
CA PRO A 20 21.47 -31.30 5.47
C PRO A 20 21.65 -31.33 6.99
N SER A 21 22.42 -30.39 7.50
CA SER A 21 22.57 -30.12 8.94
C SER A 21 22.12 -28.69 9.22
N GLY A 22 21.14 -28.57 10.12
CA GLY A 22 20.53 -27.31 10.51
C GLY A 22 21.50 -26.33 11.16
N VAL A 23 21.16 -25.05 11.03
CA VAL A 23 21.77 -23.98 11.81
C VAL A 23 20.71 -23.42 12.74
N VAL A 24 20.95 -23.73 14.01
CA VAL A 24 20.31 -23.23 15.22
C VAL A 24 20.70 -21.76 15.41
N GLY A 25 19.75 -20.98 15.92
CA GLY A 25 19.93 -19.57 16.29
C GLY A 25 20.95 -19.37 17.41
N GLY A 26 21.79 -18.35 17.24
CA GLY A 26 22.65 -17.82 18.29
C GLY A 26 21.92 -16.76 19.09
N SER A 27 21.28 -17.16 20.17
CA SER A 27 20.80 -16.26 21.23
C SER A 27 21.96 -15.96 22.17
N ALA A 28 22.23 -14.68 22.43
CA ALA A 28 23.22 -14.24 23.40
C ALA A 28 22.74 -14.58 24.82
N ALA A 29 23.18 -15.73 25.32
CA ALA A 29 22.92 -16.18 26.69
C ALA A 29 23.76 -15.37 27.69
N LEU A 30 23.07 -14.70 28.60
CA LEU A 30 23.60 -14.07 29.80
C LEU A 30 24.39 -15.10 30.63
N ARG A 31 25.68 -14.82 30.88
CA ARG A 31 26.55 -15.64 31.73
C ARG A 31 26.06 -15.60 33.18
N ILE A 32 25.51 -16.70 33.68
CA ILE A 32 25.32 -16.94 35.11
C ILE A 32 26.46 -17.85 35.58
N ARG A 33 27.26 -17.36 36.53
CA ARG A 33 28.31 -18.15 37.21
C ARG A 33 27.66 -19.27 38.03
N PRO A 34 28.16 -20.53 38.00
CA PRO A 34 27.72 -21.55 38.93
C PRO A 34 28.35 -21.31 40.32
N ALA A 35 27.51 -21.32 41.35
CA ALA A 35 27.96 -21.47 42.74
C ALA A 35 28.32 -22.94 43.02
N PRO A 36 29.29 -23.24 43.91
CA PRO A 36 29.75 -24.60 44.14
C PRO A 36 28.71 -25.44 44.91
N CYS A 37 28.43 -26.63 44.40
CA CYS A 37 27.68 -27.66 45.11
C CYS A 37 28.57 -28.31 46.19
N GLY A 38 28.38 -27.89 47.44
CA GLY A 38 28.81 -28.65 48.62
C GLY A 38 27.65 -29.50 49.12
N TYR A 39 27.83 -30.82 49.14
CA TYR A 39 26.86 -31.80 49.63
C TYR A 39 27.24 -32.24 51.06
N SER A 40 26.49 -31.77 52.05
CA SER A 40 26.30 -32.43 53.36
C SER A 40 24.86 -32.07 53.79
N GLY A 41 23.92 -32.99 53.92
CA GLY A 41 23.92 -34.03 54.92
C GLY A 41 22.90 -33.65 56.01
N GLY A 42 21.67 -34.17 55.89
CA GLY A 42 20.71 -34.36 56.99
C GLY A 42 19.95 -33.12 57.48
N GLY A 43 18.64 -33.08 57.23
CA GLY A 43 17.71 -32.16 57.91
C GLY A 43 16.39 -32.02 57.16
N SER A 44 15.38 -32.77 57.57
CA SER A 44 14.00 -32.62 57.10
C SER A 44 13.45 -31.26 57.54
N ASP A 45 13.30 -30.32 56.60
CA ASP A 45 12.55 -29.09 56.83
C ASP A 45 11.69 -28.80 55.61
N ARG A 46 10.44 -29.26 55.65
CA ARG A 46 9.41 -28.87 54.67
C ARG A 46 9.08 -27.40 54.95
N ARG A 47 9.82 -26.48 54.33
CA ARG A 47 9.41 -25.07 54.29
C ARG A 47 8.18 -24.97 53.40
N GLU A 48 7.02 -25.03 54.03
CA GLU A 48 5.77 -24.57 53.45
C GLU A 48 5.98 -23.13 52.98
N VAL A 49 5.83 -22.89 51.68
CA VAL A 49 5.75 -21.53 51.15
C VAL A 49 4.50 -20.92 51.80
N PRO A 50 4.61 -19.86 52.61
CA PRO A 50 3.46 -19.31 53.31
C PRO A 50 2.39 -18.94 52.28
N GLY A 51 1.13 -19.36 52.48
CA GLY A 51 0.04 -19.08 51.54
C GLY A 51 -0.11 -17.59 51.20
N VAL A 52 0.39 -16.71 52.06
CA VAL A 52 0.48 -15.26 51.85
C VAL A 52 1.42 -14.88 50.70
N VAL A 53 2.54 -15.59 50.49
CA VAL A 53 3.48 -15.35 49.38
C VAL A 53 2.87 -15.80 48.06
N LEU A 54 2.12 -16.91 48.06
CA LEU A 54 1.39 -17.40 46.89
C LEU A 54 0.26 -16.44 46.50
N ILE A 55 -0.50 -15.95 47.48
CA ILE A 55 -1.58 -14.97 47.30
C ILE A 55 -1.02 -13.62 46.82
N ALA A 56 0.12 -13.16 47.36
CA ALA A 56 0.77 -11.93 46.92
C ALA A 56 1.31 -12.02 45.48
N CYS A 57 1.86 -13.18 45.07
CA CYS A 57 2.27 -13.40 43.69
C CYS A 57 1.05 -13.48 42.74
N LEU A 58 -0.05 -14.12 43.15
CA LEU A 58 -1.31 -14.15 42.39
C LEU A 58 -1.93 -12.75 42.26
N LEU A 59 -1.94 -11.94 43.33
CA LEU A 59 -2.38 -10.55 43.30
C LEU A 59 -1.47 -9.68 42.43
N ALA A 60 -0.15 -9.88 42.46
CA ALA A 60 0.79 -9.17 41.59
C ALA A 60 0.63 -9.55 40.11
N LEU A 61 0.21 -10.78 39.79
CA LEU A 61 -0.15 -11.19 38.43
C LEU A 61 -1.52 -10.62 37.98
N ILE A 62 -2.46 -10.40 38.90
CA ILE A 62 -3.77 -9.80 38.62
C ILE A 62 -3.68 -8.26 38.53
N LEU A 63 -2.72 -7.65 39.25
CA LEU A 63 -2.43 -6.21 39.25
C LEU A 63 -1.32 -5.80 38.30
N ALA A 64 -0.72 -6.74 37.56
CA ALA A 64 0.14 -6.38 36.45
C ALA A 64 -0.73 -5.55 35.49
N PRO A 65 -0.38 -4.27 35.20
CA PRO A 65 -1.11 -3.53 34.20
C PRO A 65 -1.07 -4.39 32.95
N ALA A 66 -2.24 -4.64 32.35
CA ALA A 66 -2.27 -5.16 30.99
C ALA A 66 -1.34 -4.25 30.20
N ALA A 67 -0.17 -4.75 29.82
CA ALA A 67 0.78 -3.96 29.06
C ALA A 67 0.04 -3.62 27.77
N TRP A 68 -0.39 -2.36 27.66
CA TRP A 68 -0.98 -1.83 26.45
C TRP A 68 0.16 -1.78 25.45
N ALA A 69 0.35 -2.89 24.72
CA ALA A 69 1.28 -3.02 23.62
C ALA A 69 0.76 -2.27 22.37
N GLY A 70 0.03 -1.17 22.58
CA GLY A 70 -0.43 -0.28 21.52
C GLY A 70 0.68 0.68 21.15
N LEU A 71 0.67 1.14 19.90
CA LEU A 71 1.58 2.18 19.45
C LEU A 71 1.10 3.51 20.04
N ASP A 72 1.94 4.20 20.80
CA ASP A 72 1.65 5.55 21.26
C ASP A 72 1.71 6.54 20.08
N ILE A 73 0.59 6.68 19.36
CA ILE A 73 0.47 7.62 18.25
C ILE A 73 0.21 9.01 18.82
N GLN A 74 1.25 9.83 18.84
CA GLN A 74 1.14 11.20 19.25
C GLN A 74 0.74 12.09 18.07
N HIS A 75 -0.16 13.03 18.30
CA HIS A 75 -0.70 13.90 17.25
C HIS A 75 -0.69 15.38 17.65
N TRP A 76 -0.31 16.27 16.72
CA TRP A 76 -0.38 17.71 16.87
C TRP A 76 -0.47 18.42 15.51
N SER A 77 -0.55 19.74 15.51
CA SER A 77 -0.47 20.57 14.30
C SER A 77 0.70 21.55 14.39
N THR A 78 1.39 21.78 13.28
CA THR A 78 2.40 22.85 13.20
C THR A 78 1.73 24.23 13.16
N PRO A 79 2.46 25.32 13.46
CA PRO A 79 1.91 26.67 13.34
C PRO A 79 1.36 27.02 11.94
N GLN A 80 1.87 26.36 10.90
CA GLN A 80 1.43 26.53 9.52
C GLN A 80 0.23 25.63 9.13
N GLY A 81 -0.24 24.79 10.06
CA GLY A 81 -1.43 23.95 9.88
C GLY A 81 -1.16 22.54 9.37
N ALA A 82 0.10 22.09 9.29
CA ALA A 82 0.42 20.71 8.92
C ALA A 82 0.04 19.77 10.06
N ARG A 83 -0.64 18.67 9.74
CA ARG A 83 -1.06 17.65 10.72
C ARG A 83 0.06 16.64 10.90
N VAL A 84 0.51 16.46 12.13
CA VAL A 84 1.67 15.61 12.45
C VAL A 84 1.26 14.40 13.25
N TYR A 85 1.77 13.23 12.87
CA TYR A 85 1.57 11.94 13.52
C TYR A 85 2.94 11.34 13.81
N PHE A 86 3.19 10.99 15.06
CA PHE A 86 4.51 10.58 15.51
C PHE A 86 4.42 9.33 16.37
N VAL A 87 5.32 8.39 16.10
CA VAL A 87 5.58 7.24 16.97
C VAL A 87 7.07 7.20 17.28
N GLN A 88 7.41 7.34 18.55
CA GLN A 88 8.78 7.23 19.04
C GLN A 88 9.21 5.75 19.06
N ASN A 89 10.36 5.45 18.46
CA ASN A 89 10.92 4.09 18.48
C ASN A 89 12.45 4.11 18.52
N HIS A 90 13.04 3.72 19.66
CA HIS A 90 14.49 3.69 19.89
C HIS A 90 15.16 2.35 19.56
N ASP A 91 14.44 1.38 19.00
CA ASP A 91 14.98 0.03 18.73
C ASP A 91 16.09 0.03 17.68
N LEU A 92 16.03 0.97 16.73
CA LEU A 92 17.00 1.13 15.64
C LEU A 92 17.34 2.61 15.48
N PRO A 93 18.62 2.98 15.27
CA PRO A 93 19.07 4.36 15.12
C PRO A 93 18.74 4.93 13.74
N MET A 94 17.45 4.94 13.41
CA MET A 94 16.91 5.36 12.13
C MET A 94 15.64 6.17 12.28
N LEU A 95 15.39 7.02 11.29
CA LEU A 95 14.23 7.87 11.15
C LEU A 95 13.54 7.60 9.82
N ASP A 96 12.23 7.37 9.88
CA ASP A 96 11.32 7.30 8.75
C ASP A 96 10.35 8.49 8.80
N VAL A 97 10.25 9.23 7.69
CA VAL A 97 9.36 10.38 7.53
C VAL A 97 8.51 10.18 6.28
N SER A 98 7.21 10.42 6.37
CA SER A 98 6.30 10.49 5.22
C SER A 98 5.63 11.85 5.19
N VAL A 99 5.62 12.48 4.02
CA VAL A 99 4.94 13.75 3.76
C VAL A 99 3.94 13.52 2.66
N ASP A 100 2.66 13.66 2.96
CA ASP A 100 1.56 13.51 2.01
C ASP A 100 0.76 14.82 1.90
N PHE A 101 0.45 15.24 0.67
CA PHE A 101 -0.44 16.36 0.36
C PHE A 101 -1.67 15.86 -0.37
N ALA A 102 -2.79 16.59 -0.28
CA ALA A 102 -3.98 16.35 -1.11
C ALA A 102 -3.79 16.83 -2.57
N ALA A 103 -2.75 16.30 -3.21
CA ALA A 103 -2.17 16.69 -4.49
C ALA A 103 -2.07 15.49 -5.47
N GLY A 104 -2.88 14.44 -5.27
CA GLY A 104 -2.92 13.26 -6.15
C GLY A 104 -3.47 13.54 -7.55
N SER A 105 -3.49 12.51 -8.40
CA SER A 105 -3.90 12.64 -9.81
C SER A 105 -5.36 13.07 -10.00
N ALA A 106 -6.23 12.90 -8.99
CA ALA A 106 -7.59 13.43 -9.01
C ALA A 106 -7.67 14.96 -9.00
N ARG A 107 -6.53 15.66 -8.88
CA ARG A 107 -6.41 17.11 -9.08
C ARG A 107 -6.17 17.49 -10.55
N ASP A 108 -5.88 16.52 -11.40
CA ASP A 108 -5.74 16.76 -12.82
C ASP A 108 -7.10 16.96 -13.49
N SER A 109 -7.06 17.58 -14.68
CA SER A 109 -8.16 17.63 -15.62
C SER A 109 -7.82 16.77 -16.83
N ARG A 110 -8.80 16.47 -17.69
CA ARG A 110 -8.54 15.77 -18.96
C ARG A 110 -7.45 16.45 -19.82
N LYS A 111 -7.33 17.79 -19.74
CA LYS A 111 -6.32 18.56 -20.48
C LYS A 111 -4.94 18.50 -19.83
N THR A 112 -4.87 18.23 -18.54
CA THR A 112 -3.65 18.26 -17.73
C THR A 112 -3.34 16.90 -17.10
N SER A 113 -3.89 15.80 -17.63
CA SER A 113 -3.65 14.44 -17.12
C SER A 113 -2.15 14.17 -17.06
N GLY A 114 -1.66 13.71 -15.92
CA GLY A 114 -0.24 13.48 -15.64
C GLY A 114 0.48 14.68 -15.02
N LEU A 115 -0.20 15.81 -14.80
CA LEU A 115 0.38 17.01 -14.17
C LEU A 115 0.77 16.74 -12.72
N ALA A 116 -0.09 16.10 -11.92
CA ALA A 116 0.23 15.73 -10.55
C ALA A 116 1.47 14.81 -10.47
N GLN A 117 1.51 13.78 -11.33
CA GLN A 117 2.63 12.84 -11.39
C GLN A 117 3.93 13.53 -11.81
N LEU A 118 3.90 14.30 -12.89
CA LEU A 118 5.08 14.96 -13.41
C LEU A 118 5.59 16.04 -12.46
N THR A 119 4.69 16.79 -11.80
CA THR A 119 5.05 17.74 -10.75
C THR A 119 5.78 17.03 -9.62
N ARG A 120 5.17 15.99 -9.02
CA ARG A 120 5.78 15.23 -7.91
C ARG A 120 7.13 14.64 -8.32
N HIS A 121 7.25 14.12 -9.54
CA HIS A 121 8.48 13.55 -10.08
C HIS A 121 9.60 14.59 -10.16
N VAL A 122 9.36 15.68 -10.89
CA VAL A 122 10.37 16.70 -11.20
C VAL A 122 10.75 17.54 -9.97
N MET A 123 9.89 17.66 -8.96
CA MET A 123 10.24 18.29 -7.67
C MET A 123 11.51 17.69 -7.04
N GLY A 124 11.72 16.38 -7.19
CA GLY A 124 12.90 15.68 -6.66
C GLY A 124 14.18 15.84 -7.49
N LEU A 125 14.11 16.52 -8.64
CA LEU A 125 15.21 16.62 -9.61
C LEU A 125 15.85 18.02 -9.63
N GLY A 126 15.57 18.86 -8.64
CA GLY A 126 16.22 20.16 -8.47
C GLY A 126 15.38 21.06 -7.58
N ALA A 127 15.98 21.59 -6.53
CA ALA A 127 15.27 22.37 -5.52
C ALA A 127 16.16 23.36 -4.79
N GLY A 128 15.69 24.61 -4.65
CA GLY A 128 16.45 25.70 -4.03
C GLY A 128 17.85 25.83 -4.63
N PRO A 129 18.93 25.76 -3.80
CA PRO A 129 20.30 25.82 -4.29
C PRO A 129 20.81 24.50 -4.88
N TYR A 130 20.07 23.41 -4.77
CA TYR A 130 20.52 22.06 -5.15
C TYR A 130 20.10 21.70 -6.58
N SER A 131 21.08 21.30 -7.39
CA SER A 131 20.83 20.61 -8.66
C SER A 131 20.35 19.17 -8.43
N GLU A 132 19.89 18.50 -9.49
CA GLU A 132 19.58 17.05 -9.48
C GLU A 132 20.75 16.23 -8.88
N ARG A 133 21.98 16.55 -9.28
CA ARG A 133 23.19 15.88 -8.80
C ARG A 133 23.44 16.15 -7.33
N ASP A 134 23.31 17.40 -6.90
CA ASP A 134 23.53 17.78 -5.50
C ASP A 134 22.52 17.08 -4.56
N ILE A 135 21.26 16.96 -4.98
CA ILE A 135 20.24 16.22 -4.22
C ILE A 135 20.65 14.75 -4.09
N ALA A 136 21.04 14.10 -5.19
CA ALA A 136 21.43 12.69 -5.18
C ALA A 136 22.69 12.46 -4.32
N GLU A 137 23.72 13.28 -4.46
CA GLU A 137 24.97 13.19 -3.69
C GLU A 137 24.72 13.43 -2.20
N ARG A 138 24.00 14.49 -1.83
CA ARG A 138 23.72 14.80 -0.42
C ARG A 138 22.92 13.72 0.28
N LEU A 139 22.01 13.04 -0.42
CA LEU A 139 21.29 11.90 0.15
C LEU A 139 22.20 10.68 0.27
N ALA A 140 23.00 10.39 -0.76
CA ALA A 140 23.92 9.25 -0.77
C ALA A 140 25.03 9.36 0.29
N ASP A 141 25.58 10.56 0.50
CA ASP A 141 26.65 10.83 1.47
C ASP A 141 26.28 10.44 2.90
N VAL A 142 24.98 10.48 3.23
CA VAL A 142 24.45 10.12 4.56
C VAL A 142 23.64 8.82 4.54
N GLY A 143 23.66 8.10 3.41
CA GLY A 143 22.90 6.87 3.23
C GLY A 143 21.38 7.04 3.31
N ALA A 144 20.86 8.25 3.08
CA ALA A 144 19.44 8.53 3.11
C ALA A 144 18.74 8.06 1.84
N VAL A 145 17.53 7.52 2.00
CA VAL A 145 16.70 7.04 0.89
C VAL A 145 15.45 7.91 0.80
N LEU A 146 15.34 8.66 -0.29
CA LEU A 146 14.15 9.42 -0.64
C LEU A 146 13.34 8.66 -1.70
N SER A 147 12.02 8.58 -1.53
CA SER A 147 11.12 7.92 -2.48
C SER A 147 9.87 8.74 -2.71
N GLY A 148 9.32 8.62 -3.92
CA GLY A 148 8.09 9.30 -4.30
C GLY A 148 6.83 8.53 -4.03
N ARG A 149 5.76 9.28 -3.76
CA ARG A 149 4.42 8.74 -3.59
C ARG A 149 3.46 9.56 -4.43
N LEU A 150 2.58 8.85 -5.13
CA LEU A 150 1.45 9.38 -5.85
C LEU A 150 0.38 8.28 -5.85
N ASP A 151 -0.84 8.68 -5.59
CA ASP A 151 -2.05 7.95 -5.96
C ASP A 151 -3.12 8.98 -6.39
N ALA A 152 -4.33 8.51 -6.65
CA ALA A 152 -5.47 9.36 -6.96
C ALA A 152 -5.69 10.52 -5.97
N ASP A 153 -5.51 10.28 -4.67
CA ASP A 153 -5.86 11.25 -3.64
C ASP A 153 -4.67 12.08 -3.15
N ARG A 154 -3.48 11.46 -3.06
CA ARG A 154 -2.31 12.07 -2.43
C ARG A 154 -1.06 12.02 -3.29
N ALA A 155 -0.18 12.99 -3.04
CA ALA A 155 1.16 13.01 -3.59
C ALA A 155 2.16 13.47 -2.53
N GLY A 156 3.41 13.02 -2.64
CA GLY A 156 4.43 13.41 -1.69
C GLY A 156 5.70 12.56 -1.73
N PHE A 157 6.34 12.45 -0.56
CA PHE A 157 7.66 11.86 -0.39
C PHE A 157 7.74 11.04 0.89
N SER A 158 8.51 9.96 0.85
CA SER A 158 9.00 9.29 2.05
C SER A 158 10.52 9.36 2.12
N LEU A 159 11.05 9.66 3.29
CA LEU A 159 12.47 9.76 3.58
C LEU A 159 12.84 8.75 4.68
N ARG A 160 13.91 8.00 4.46
CA ARG A 160 14.58 7.21 5.49
C ARG A 160 16.00 7.72 5.68
N SER A 161 16.41 7.91 6.93
CA SER A 161 17.75 8.37 7.32
C SER A 161 18.22 7.66 8.59
N LEU A 162 19.51 7.74 8.90
CA LEU A 162 20.02 7.49 10.26
C LEU A 162 19.55 8.59 11.22
N SER A 163 19.42 8.25 12.51
CA SER A 163 18.96 9.18 13.55
C SER A 163 20.02 10.16 14.05
N SER A 164 21.31 9.89 13.77
CA SER A 164 22.40 10.78 14.15
C SER A 164 22.17 12.18 13.56
N PRO A 165 22.35 13.26 14.35
CA PRO A 165 21.94 14.60 13.94
C PRO A 165 22.52 15.06 12.60
N ALA A 166 23.80 14.76 12.33
CA ALA A 166 24.45 15.19 11.09
C ALA A 166 23.77 14.61 9.84
N GLU A 167 23.53 13.30 9.84
CA GLU A 167 22.90 12.56 8.74
C GLU A 167 21.42 12.94 8.60
N ARG A 168 20.70 12.94 9.73
CA ARG A 168 19.28 13.31 9.81
C ARG A 168 19.03 14.71 9.28
N ASP A 169 19.75 15.70 9.80
CA ASP A 169 19.47 17.11 9.52
C ASP A 169 19.83 17.46 8.06
N GLN A 170 20.87 16.83 7.49
CA GLN A 170 21.19 16.94 6.07
C GLN A 170 20.06 16.37 5.20
N ALA A 171 19.60 15.16 5.49
CA ALA A 171 18.54 14.50 4.72
C ALA A 171 17.21 15.28 4.78
N VAL A 172 16.85 15.77 5.97
CA VAL A 172 15.63 16.56 6.19
C VAL A 172 15.74 17.93 5.51
N SER A 173 16.92 18.56 5.51
CA SER A 173 17.16 19.83 4.80
C SER A 173 16.96 19.69 3.29
N VAL A 174 17.43 18.59 2.70
CA VAL A 174 17.18 18.27 1.28
C VAL A 174 15.69 18.08 1.02
N LEU A 175 14.99 17.32 1.87
CA LEU A 175 13.53 17.14 1.75
C LEU A 175 12.79 18.49 1.88
N ALA A 176 13.13 19.32 2.85
CA ALA A 176 12.52 20.64 3.04
C ALA A 176 12.68 21.52 1.77
N ALA A 177 13.87 21.52 1.16
CA ALA A 177 14.11 22.24 -0.08
C ALA A 177 13.24 21.72 -1.24
N ILE A 178 13.15 20.40 -1.40
CA ILE A 178 12.31 19.74 -2.43
C ILE A 178 10.84 20.11 -2.28
N LEU A 179 10.34 20.17 -1.04
CA LEU A 179 8.95 20.51 -0.78
C LEU A 179 8.65 21.99 -1.01
N ALA A 180 9.53 22.89 -0.57
CA ALA A 180 9.26 24.33 -0.55
C ALA A 180 9.63 25.04 -1.86
N ALA A 181 10.73 24.65 -2.52
CA ALA A 181 11.32 25.41 -3.61
C ALA A 181 11.79 24.55 -4.80
N PRO A 182 10.94 23.69 -5.39
CA PRO A 182 11.31 22.96 -6.61
C PRO A 182 11.61 23.90 -7.77
N ARG A 183 12.67 23.62 -8.55
CA ARG A 183 13.11 24.51 -9.64
C ARG A 183 12.35 24.32 -10.95
N PHE A 184 11.94 23.08 -11.23
CA PHE A 184 11.31 22.67 -12.50
C PHE A 184 12.14 23.11 -13.73
N ASP A 185 13.44 22.79 -13.74
CA ASP A 185 14.34 23.22 -14.81
C ASP A 185 13.88 22.69 -16.18
N ALA A 186 13.86 23.56 -17.19
CA ALA A 186 13.29 23.25 -18.50
C ALA A 186 13.95 22.01 -19.17
N ALA A 187 15.29 21.92 -19.13
CA ALA A 187 16.00 20.78 -19.70
C ALA A 187 15.70 19.45 -18.97
N ILE A 188 15.44 19.49 -17.66
CA ILE A 188 15.03 18.31 -16.89
C ILE A 188 13.59 17.96 -17.23
N LEU A 189 12.69 18.95 -17.29
CA LEU A 189 11.30 18.74 -17.66
C LEU A 189 11.17 18.09 -19.05
N GLU A 190 11.85 18.62 -20.06
CA GLU A 190 11.84 18.07 -21.42
C GLU A 190 12.34 16.62 -21.45
N ARG A 191 13.43 16.32 -20.71
CA ARG A 191 13.99 14.97 -20.58
C ARG A 191 12.99 14.01 -19.93
N GLU A 192 12.35 14.42 -18.84
CA GLU A 192 11.40 13.58 -18.12
C GLU A 192 10.07 13.42 -18.88
N GLN A 193 9.60 14.44 -19.59
CA GLN A 193 8.45 14.32 -20.50
C GLN A 193 8.71 13.29 -21.58
N ALA A 194 9.89 13.31 -22.22
CA ALA A 194 10.24 12.33 -23.23
C ALA A 194 10.26 10.89 -22.66
N ARG A 195 10.75 10.71 -21.43
CA ARG A 195 10.74 9.41 -20.73
C ARG A 195 9.32 8.93 -20.42
N VAL A 196 8.47 9.82 -19.90
CA VAL A 196 7.07 9.50 -19.59
C VAL A 196 6.31 9.15 -20.88
N ILE A 197 6.49 9.92 -21.96
CA ILE A 197 5.87 9.64 -23.26
C ILE A 197 6.29 8.26 -23.78
N ALA A 198 7.58 7.93 -23.75
CA ALA A 198 8.07 6.61 -24.17
C ALA A 198 7.45 5.48 -23.32
N ALA A 199 7.32 5.69 -22.00
CA ALA A 199 6.67 4.73 -21.11
C ALA A 199 5.17 4.57 -21.38
N LEU A 200 4.46 5.67 -21.71
CA LEU A 200 3.05 5.64 -22.10
C LEU A 200 2.84 4.92 -23.44
N GLU A 201 3.71 5.17 -24.42
CA GLU A 201 3.68 4.47 -25.71
C GLU A 201 3.95 2.97 -25.54
N GLU A 202 4.92 2.58 -24.70
CA GLU A 202 5.16 1.18 -24.36
C GLU A 202 3.94 0.56 -23.64
N ALA A 203 3.38 1.26 -22.65
CA ALA A 203 2.21 0.82 -21.92
C ALA A 203 0.98 0.64 -22.83
N ALA A 204 0.81 1.48 -23.85
CA ALA A 204 -0.26 1.36 -24.83
C ALA A 204 -0.20 0.07 -25.67
N THR A 205 0.89 -0.70 -25.60
CA THR A 205 1.01 -2.03 -26.23
C THR A 205 0.71 -3.20 -25.28
N LYS A 206 0.59 -2.93 -23.97
CA LYS A 206 0.42 -3.97 -22.95
C LYS A 206 -1.06 -4.18 -22.64
N PRO A 207 -1.58 -5.43 -22.68
CA PRO A 207 -3.00 -5.67 -22.49
C PRO A 207 -3.49 -5.27 -21.09
N GLU A 208 -2.64 -5.35 -20.07
CA GLU A 208 -2.95 -4.91 -18.71
C GLU A 208 -3.21 -3.41 -18.65
N SER A 209 -2.31 -2.60 -19.22
CA SER A 209 -2.42 -1.14 -19.23
C SER A 209 -3.61 -0.66 -20.06
N ILE A 210 -3.83 -1.26 -21.24
CA ILE A 210 -5.01 -0.98 -22.07
C ILE A 210 -6.29 -1.28 -21.29
N GLY A 211 -6.32 -2.42 -20.59
CA GLY A 211 -7.48 -2.88 -19.84
C GLY A 211 -7.78 -2.01 -18.62
N GLU A 212 -6.76 -1.68 -17.82
CA GLU A 212 -6.92 -0.83 -16.63
C GLU A 212 -7.40 0.57 -17.02
N LYS A 213 -6.81 1.19 -18.06
CA LYS A 213 -7.26 2.49 -18.55
C LYS A 213 -8.71 2.49 -19.01
N ALA A 214 -9.09 1.48 -19.80
CA ALA A 214 -10.48 1.32 -20.24
C ALA A 214 -11.42 1.01 -19.06
N PHE A 215 -10.94 0.31 -18.05
CA PHE A 215 -11.68 -0.03 -16.84
C PHE A 215 -11.95 1.22 -16.00
N GLN A 216 -10.94 2.02 -15.67
CA GLN A 216 -11.12 3.27 -14.92
C GLN A 216 -12.08 4.24 -15.64
N ALA A 217 -11.92 4.39 -16.96
CA ALA A 217 -12.85 5.18 -17.78
C ALA A 217 -14.30 4.65 -17.71
N ALA A 218 -14.49 3.33 -17.73
CA ALA A 218 -15.81 2.71 -17.62
C ALA A 218 -16.41 2.78 -16.20
N LEU A 219 -15.58 2.96 -15.16
CA LEU A 219 -16.06 3.13 -13.80
C LEU A 219 -16.48 4.57 -13.50
N TYR A 220 -15.69 5.54 -13.95
CA TYR A 220 -15.73 6.91 -13.45
C TYR A 220 -16.13 7.95 -14.51
N GLY A 221 -16.10 7.62 -15.81
CA GLY A 221 -16.51 8.52 -16.88
C GLY A 221 -15.69 9.82 -16.93
N GLU A 222 -16.33 10.95 -16.63
CA GLU A 222 -15.69 12.27 -16.57
C GLU A 222 -15.15 12.63 -15.17
N HIS A 223 -15.36 11.79 -14.15
CA HIS A 223 -14.84 12.02 -12.81
C HIS A 223 -13.29 11.92 -12.80
N PRO A 224 -12.55 12.72 -12.00
CA PRO A 224 -11.09 12.73 -12.02
C PRO A 224 -10.40 11.37 -11.81
N TYR A 225 -11.01 10.46 -11.03
CA TYR A 225 -10.52 9.07 -10.88
C TYR A 225 -10.55 8.23 -12.16
N ALA A 226 -11.20 8.70 -13.24
CA ALA A 226 -11.17 8.04 -14.54
C ALA A 226 -9.83 8.23 -15.27
N LEU A 227 -9.05 9.24 -14.88
CA LEU A 227 -7.83 9.64 -15.56
C LEU A 227 -6.68 8.67 -15.24
N ASP A 228 -5.83 8.43 -16.23
CA ASP A 228 -4.58 7.72 -16.01
C ASP A 228 -3.65 8.63 -15.18
N GLU A 229 -3.16 8.10 -14.05
CA GLU A 229 -2.27 8.84 -13.15
C GLU A 229 -1.00 9.27 -13.89
N SER A 230 -0.53 8.46 -14.84
CA SER A 230 0.65 8.75 -15.69
C SER A 230 0.38 9.73 -16.82
N GLY A 231 -0.88 10.08 -17.05
CA GLY A 231 -1.29 11.03 -18.07
C GLY A 231 -1.48 10.43 -19.46
N GLU A 232 -1.67 11.34 -20.42
CA GLU A 232 -1.82 11.02 -21.85
C GLU A 232 -0.63 11.59 -22.63
N VAL A 233 -0.28 10.98 -23.76
CA VAL A 233 0.86 11.44 -24.57
C VAL A 233 0.67 12.91 -24.96
N GLU A 234 -0.53 13.30 -25.37
CA GLU A 234 -0.87 14.66 -25.77
C GLU A 234 -0.83 15.64 -24.59
N SER A 235 -1.39 15.25 -23.43
CA SER A 235 -1.41 16.13 -22.26
C SER A 235 0.00 16.31 -21.71
N VAL A 236 0.75 15.23 -21.51
CA VAL A 236 2.13 15.26 -20.99
C VAL A 236 3.02 16.08 -21.90
N ARG A 237 2.90 15.95 -23.22
CA ARG A 237 3.67 16.76 -24.18
C ARG A 237 3.34 18.25 -24.11
N ALA A 238 2.11 18.60 -23.76
CA ALA A 238 1.65 19.98 -23.69
C ALA A 238 1.99 20.68 -22.37
N LEU A 239 2.30 19.93 -21.30
CA LEU A 239 2.65 20.49 -19.99
C LEU A 239 3.90 21.36 -20.07
N LYS A 240 3.86 22.49 -19.35
CA LYS A 240 4.96 23.44 -19.24
C LYS A 240 5.40 23.62 -17.81
N ARG A 241 6.57 24.21 -17.63
CA ARG A 241 7.13 24.55 -16.31
C ARG A 241 6.13 25.35 -15.46
N GLU A 242 5.43 26.29 -16.09
CA GLU A 242 4.46 27.16 -15.42
C GLU A 242 3.27 26.37 -14.87
N ASP A 243 2.84 25.31 -15.57
CA ASP A 243 1.76 24.44 -15.11
C ASP A 243 2.18 23.67 -13.85
N LEU A 244 3.41 23.13 -13.82
CA LEU A 244 3.98 22.45 -12.66
C LEU A 244 4.13 23.41 -11.46
N ALA A 245 4.63 24.62 -11.70
CA ALA A 245 4.79 25.63 -10.67
C ALA A 245 3.43 26.10 -10.11
N ALA A 246 2.43 26.27 -10.97
CA ALA A 246 1.07 26.61 -10.56
C ALA A 246 0.42 25.48 -9.76
N PHE A 247 0.57 24.23 -10.19
CA PHE A 247 0.09 23.05 -9.46
C PHE A 247 0.76 22.94 -8.09
N HIS A 248 2.09 23.11 -8.03
CA HIS A 248 2.85 23.11 -6.78
C HIS A 248 2.32 24.17 -5.81
N GLY A 249 2.23 25.44 -6.24
CA GLY A 249 1.73 26.53 -5.40
C GLY A 249 0.27 26.37 -4.94
N ALA A 250 -0.57 25.67 -5.72
CA ALA A 250 -1.96 25.41 -5.38
C ALA A 250 -2.16 24.23 -4.41
N HIS A 251 -1.30 23.20 -4.48
CA HIS A 251 -1.56 21.91 -3.84
C HIS A 251 -0.52 21.49 -2.78
N TYR A 252 0.70 22.04 -2.79
CA TYR A 252 1.74 21.72 -1.80
C TYR A 252 1.78 22.82 -0.72
N ARG A 253 0.81 22.78 0.20
CA ARG A 253 0.60 23.80 1.22
C ARG A 253 0.67 23.18 2.60
N ALA A 254 1.04 23.94 3.63
CA ALA A 254 1.12 23.39 4.98
C ALA A 254 -0.27 22.93 5.50
N ALA A 255 -1.35 23.66 5.18
CA ALA A 255 -2.70 23.35 5.66
C ALA A 255 -3.29 22.03 5.13
N ASN A 256 -2.78 21.48 4.02
CA ASN A 256 -3.19 20.17 3.50
C ASN A 256 -2.09 19.12 3.60
N MET A 257 -1.00 19.41 4.32
CA MET A 257 0.09 18.51 4.60
C MET A 257 -0.26 17.56 5.74
N VAL A 258 0.06 16.29 5.55
CA VAL A 258 0.12 15.27 6.60
C VAL A 258 1.56 14.79 6.69
N LEU A 259 2.10 14.89 7.90
CA LEU A 259 3.44 14.47 8.23
C LEU A 259 3.36 13.29 9.19
N ALA A 260 3.79 12.11 8.73
CA ALA A 260 3.99 10.96 9.60
C ALA A 260 5.48 10.82 9.90
N ILE A 261 5.84 10.59 11.15
CA ILE A 261 7.22 10.47 11.62
C ILE A 261 7.31 9.22 12.50
N MET A 262 8.32 8.40 12.27
CA MET A 262 8.59 7.26 13.14
C MET A 262 10.09 7.01 13.24
N GLY A 263 10.59 6.79 14.46
CA GLY A 263 11.98 6.37 14.64
C GLY A 263 12.63 6.87 15.92
N ASP A 264 13.95 6.76 15.95
CA ASP A 264 14.80 7.04 17.10
C ASP A 264 15.07 8.55 17.19
N ILE A 265 14.04 9.30 17.58
CA ILE A 265 14.10 10.72 17.91
C ILE A 265 13.15 11.01 19.06
N ARG A 266 13.39 12.08 19.81
CA ARG A 266 12.48 12.56 20.84
C ARG A 266 11.34 13.39 20.24
N ARG A 267 10.29 13.60 21.02
CA ARG A 267 9.13 14.43 20.66
C ARG A 267 9.52 15.87 20.27
N ASP A 268 10.39 16.52 21.03
CA ASP A 268 10.85 17.88 20.74
C ASP A 268 11.62 17.97 19.42
N GLU A 269 12.38 16.92 19.07
CA GLU A 269 13.04 16.81 17.77
C GLU A 269 12.03 16.61 16.63
N ALA A 270 11.01 15.78 16.85
CA ALA A 270 9.92 15.58 15.88
C ALA A 270 9.16 16.88 15.60
N GLU A 271 8.92 17.70 16.63
CA GLU A 271 8.31 19.03 16.50
C GLU A 271 9.19 19.98 15.67
N ALA A 272 10.49 20.03 15.96
CA ALA A 272 11.43 20.84 15.19
C ALA A 272 11.50 20.43 13.72
N LEU A 273 11.56 19.12 13.44
CA LEU A 273 11.52 18.57 12.09
C LEU A 273 10.23 18.92 11.35
N ALA A 274 9.09 18.81 12.04
CA ALA A 274 7.79 19.15 11.47
C ALA A 274 7.69 20.63 11.09
N ILE A 275 8.20 21.51 11.95
CA ILE A 275 8.28 22.94 11.66
C ILE A 275 9.22 23.19 10.47
N GLN A 276 10.40 22.57 10.45
CA GLN A 276 11.35 22.72 9.34
C GLN A 276 10.74 22.31 7.99
N LEU A 277 9.98 21.22 7.94
CA LEU A 277 9.37 20.71 6.71
C LEU A 277 8.15 21.51 6.24
N SER A 278 7.51 22.27 7.13
CA SER A 278 6.26 22.98 6.83
C SER A 278 6.36 24.50 6.79
N ARG A 279 7.39 25.11 7.39
CA ARG A 279 7.49 26.57 7.57
C ARG A 279 7.59 27.35 6.26
N ASP A 280 8.25 26.79 5.25
CA ASP A 280 8.55 27.46 3.98
C ASP A 280 7.50 27.11 2.90
N LEU A 281 6.48 26.32 3.26
CA LEU A 281 5.34 26.05 2.38
C LEU A 281 4.35 27.22 2.41
N PRO A 282 3.66 27.50 1.28
CA PRO A 282 2.59 28.49 1.27
C PRO A 282 1.54 28.20 2.34
N ALA A 283 1.22 29.22 3.14
CA ALA A 283 0.01 29.20 3.95
C ALA A 283 -1.23 29.22 3.03
N GLY A 284 -2.38 28.79 3.55
CA GLY A 284 -3.64 28.89 2.82
C GLY A 284 -4.67 27.85 3.23
N VAL A 285 -5.72 27.77 2.44
CA VAL A 285 -6.83 26.82 2.63
C VAL A 285 -6.49 25.51 1.92
N ALA A 286 -6.99 24.41 2.47
CA ALA A 286 -6.95 23.11 1.79
C ALA A 286 -7.55 23.20 0.37
N PRO A 287 -7.08 22.38 -0.58
CA PRO A 287 -7.67 22.34 -1.91
C PRO A 287 -9.15 21.93 -1.82
N PRO A 288 -9.98 22.32 -2.82
CA PRO A 288 -11.39 21.95 -2.85
C PRO A 288 -11.55 20.42 -2.75
N PRO A 289 -12.67 19.92 -2.20
CA PRO A 289 -12.92 18.48 -2.12
C PRO A 289 -12.93 17.87 -3.53
N ILE A 290 -12.54 16.59 -3.63
CA ILE A 290 -12.75 15.82 -4.85
C ILE A 290 -14.27 15.69 -5.05
N PRO A 291 -14.80 15.87 -6.28
CA PRO A 291 -16.24 15.73 -6.54
C PRO A 291 -16.78 14.40 -6.03
N THR A 292 -18.00 14.38 -5.52
CA THR A 292 -18.62 13.10 -5.17
C THR A 292 -18.96 12.31 -6.42
N PHE A 293 -18.93 10.99 -6.32
CA PHE A 293 -19.28 10.09 -7.42
C PHE A 293 -20.54 9.28 -7.10
N THR A 294 -21.41 9.10 -8.09
CA THR A 294 -22.59 8.24 -7.99
C THR A 294 -22.45 7.06 -8.94
N VAL A 295 -22.58 5.85 -8.41
CA VAL A 295 -22.47 4.61 -9.18
C VAL A 295 -23.58 4.54 -10.23
N ALA A 296 -23.21 4.28 -11.48
CA ALA A 296 -24.16 4.05 -12.56
C ALA A 296 -25.12 2.89 -12.25
N GLU A 297 -26.33 2.94 -12.80
CA GLU A 297 -27.31 1.86 -12.66
C GLU A 297 -26.91 0.62 -13.45
N ARG A 298 -26.23 0.82 -14.58
CA ARG A 298 -25.74 -0.26 -15.44
C ARG A 298 -24.27 -0.08 -15.78
N GLY A 299 -23.53 -1.17 -15.68
CA GLY A 299 -22.14 -1.24 -16.09
C GLY A 299 -21.99 -1.35 -17.60
N VAL A 300 -20.75 -1.19 -18.07
CA VAL A 300 -20.38 -1.33 -19.48
C VAL A 300 -19.65 -2.65 -19.69
N GLU A 301 -20.05 -3.43 -20.69
CA GLU A 301 -19.29 -4.59 -21.14
C GLU A 301 -18.54 -4.24 -22.43
N ARG A 302 -17.21 -4.42 -22.43
CA ARG A 302 -16.36 -4.08 -23.58
C ARG A 302 -15.27 -5.11 -23.79
N VAL A 303 -15.16 -5.59 -25.02
CA VAL A 303 -14.03 -6.42 -25.50
C VAL A 303 -13.12 -5.56 -26.37
N ILE A 304 -11.84 -5.51 -26.02
CA ILE A 304 -10.79 -4.80 -26.75
C ILE A 304 -9.92 -5.85 -27.46
N PRO A 305 -9.92 -5.88 -28.79
CA PRO A 305 -9.05 -6.77 -29.55
C PRO A 305 -7.58 -6.53 -29.21
N HIS A 306 -6.85 -7.60 -28.94
CA HIS A 306 -5.42 -7.57 -28.69
C HIS A 306 -4.77 -8.86 -29.17
N HIS A 307 -3.47 -8.84 -29.51
CA HIS A 307 -2.75 -10.00 -30.03
C HIS A 307 -2.21 -10.93 -28.92
N ALA A 308 -2.38 -10.57 -27.66
CA ALA A 308 -1.97 -11.38 -26.52
C ALA A 308 -2.60 -12.78 -26.54
N THR A 309 -1.82 -13.78 -26.10
CA THR A 309 -2.23 -15.19 -26.02
C THR A 309 -3.16 -15.47 -24.84
N GLN A 310 -3.21 -14.56 -23.86
CA GLN A 310 -4.12 -14.57 -22.73
C GLN A 310 -5.06 -13.37 -22.79
N SER A 311 -6.28 -13.58 -22.31
CA SER A 311 -7.28 -12.54 -22.06
C SER A 311 -7.08 -11.96 -20.67
N HIS A 312 -7.16 -10.65 -20.58
CA HIS A 312 -7.10 -9.90 -19.33
C HIS A 312 -8.50 -9.41 -18.99
N LEU A 313 -9.01 -9.78 -17.82
CA LEU A 313 -10.36 -9.47 -17.36
C LEU A 313 -10.31 -8.51 -16.18
N PHE A 314 -11.09 -7.45 -16.29
CA PHE A 314 -11.33 -6.46 -15.24
C PHE A 314 -12.84 -6.30 -15.05
N MET A 315 -13.35 -6.60 -13.86
CA MET A 315 -14.77 -6.46 -13.53
C MET A 315 -14.92 -5.65 -12.27
N GLY A 316 -15.85 -4.71 -12.20
CA GLY A 316 -16.03 -3.94 -10.97
C GLY A 316 -16.90 -2.71 -11.08
N LEU A 317 -16.93 -1.96 -9.99
CA LEU A 317 -17.65 -0.71 -9.85
C LEU A 317 -17.04 0.14 -8.70
N PRO A 318 -17.30 1.45 -8.63
CA PRO A 318 -16.95 2.25 -7.46
C PRO A 318 -17.75 1.79 -6.22
N GLY A 319 -17.08 1.43 -5.13
CA GLY A 319 -17.71 0.68 -4.04
C GLY A 319 -17.41 1.14 -2.61
N LEU A 320 -16.28 1.80 -2.34
CA LEU A 320 -15.84 2.05 -0.96
C LEU A 320 -15.06 3.36 -0.76
N LYS A 321 -15.51 4.18 0.20
CA LYS A 321 -14.71 5.28 0.77
C LYS A 321 -13.85 4.76 1.92
N ARG A 322 -12.76 5.46 2.27
CA ARG A 322 -11.86 5.03 3.34
C ARG A 322 -12.47 5.08 4.74
N ASP A 323 -13.29 6.09 5.01
CA ASP A 323 -13.94 6.36 6.30
C ASP A 323 -15.33 5.69 6.42
N ASP A 324 -15.66 4.79 5.50
CA ASP A 324 -16.97 4.18 5.41
C ASP A 324 -17.26 3.29 6.64
N PRO A 325 -18.46 3.38 7.25
CA PRO A 325 -18.84 2.52 8.37
C PRO A 325 -18.84 1.02 8.00
N ASP A 326 -19.04 0.68 6.73
CA ASP A 326 -19.04 -0.70 6.24
C ASP A 326 -17.64 -1.20 5.85
N TYR A 327 -16.56 -0.45 6.15
CA TYR A 327 -15.19 -0.83 5.82
C TYR A 327 -14.84 -2.26 6.28
N PHE A 328 -15.07 -2.58 7.56
CA PHE A 328 -14.69 -3.89 8.13
C PHE A 328 -15.54 -5.03 7.56
N PRO A 329 -16.89 -4.94 7.48
CA PRO A 329 -17.69 -5.93 6.77
C PRO A 329 -17.23 -6.20 5.34
N LEU A 330 -16.93 -5.15 4.56
CA LEU A 330 -16.47 -5.30 3.18
C LEU A 330 -15.05 -5.89 3.10
N HIS A 331 -14.15 -5.49 4.00
CA HIS A 331 -12.78 -6.01 4.07
C HIS A 331 -12.76 -7.51 4.41
N VAL A 332 -13.49 -7.92 5.45
CA VAL A 332 -13.58 -9.33 5.87
C VAL A 332 -14.29 -10.16 4.81
N GLY A 333 -15.42 -9.69 4.28
CA GLY A 333 -16.13 -10.41 3.22
C GLY A 333 -15.30 -10.54 1.94
N ASN A 334 -14.53 -9.50 1.58
CA ASN A 334 -13.67 -9.55 0.40
C ASN A 334 -12.53 -10.56 0.55
N TYR A 335 -11.98 -10.75 1.76
CA TYR A 335 -11.02 -11.82 2.02
C TYR A 335 -11.60 -13.18 1.60
N ILE A 336 -12.85 -13.45 1.96
CA ILE A 336 -13.54 -14.71 1.63
C ILE A 336 -13.81 -14.83 0.12
N LEU A 337 -14.29 -13.75 -0.51
CA LEU A 337 -14.64 -13.75 -1.93
C LEU A 337 -13.42 -14.02 -2.82
N GLY A 338 -12.36 -13.23 -2.66
CA GLY A 338 -11.20 -13.25 -3.57
C GLY A 338 -9.92 -12.63 -3.03
N GLY A 339 -9.90 -12.12 -1.80
CA GLY A 339 -8.74 -11.49 -1.18
C GLY A 339 -7.83 -12.43 -0.40
N GLY A 340 -8.34 -13.60 0.01
CA GLY A 340 -7.66 -14.58 0.87
C GLY A 340 -6.70 -15.53 0.15
N GLY A 341 -6.33 -15.22 -1.09
CA GLY A 341 -5.47 -16.08 -1.89
C GLY A 341 -6.12 -17.43 -2.18
N PHE A 342 -5.42 -18.52 -1.88
CA PHE A 342 -5.83 -19.88 -2.23
C PHE A 342 -7.11 -20.35 -1.53
N ASP A 343 -7.43 -19.77 -0.38
CA ASP A 343 -8.61 -20.12 0.42
C ASP A 343 -9.88 -19.35 0.01
N SER A 344 -9.80 -18.51 -1.03
CA SER A 344 -10.92 -17.69 -1.48
C SER A 344 -11.83 -18.41 -2.48
N ARG A 345 -13.13 -18.09 -2.46
CA ARG A 345 -14.15 -18.72 -3.33
C ARG A 345 -13.83 -18.57 -4.82
N LEU A 346 -13.42 -17.37 -5.25
CA LEU A 346 -13.05 -17.13 -6.64
C LEU A 346 -11.87 -18.02 -7.05
N THR A 347 -10.87 -18.17 -6.20
CA THR A 347 -9.71 -19.01 -6.48
C THR A 347 -10.10 -20.49 -6.52
N GLU A 348 -10.92 -20.97 -5.60
CA GLU A 348 -11.43 -22.33 -5.63
C GLU A 348 -12.21 -22.61 -6.93
N ALA A 349 -13.16 -21.74 -7.30
CA ALA A 349 -14.04 -21.92 -8.44
C ALA A 349 -13.30 -21.88 -9.79
N ILE A 350 -12.37 -20.92 -9.96
CA ILE A 350 -11.76 -20.63 -11.26
C ILE A 350 -10.42 -21.37 -11.42
N ARG A 351 -9.58 -21.36 -10.39
CA ARG A 351 -8.23 -21.95 -10.46
C ARG A 351 -8.24 -23.42 -10.07
N GLN A 352 -8.85 -23.79 -8.95
CA GLN A 352 -8.74 -25.16 -8.43
C GLN A 352 -9.68 -26.14 -9.14
N LYS A 353 -10.97 -25.79 -9.26
CA LYS A 353 -11.99 -26.68 -9.84
C LYS A 353 -11.91 -26.77 -11.36
N LYS A 354 -11.59 -25.64 -12.03
CA LYS A 354 -11.66 -25.54 -13.49
C LYS A 354 -10.32 -25.27 -14.20
N GLY A 355 -9.27 -24.86 -13.47
CA GLY A 355 -7.97 -24.58 -14.09
C GLY A 355 -8.00 -23.49 -15.17
N LEU A 356 -8.90 -22.50 -15.06
CA LEU A 356 -9.08 -21.47 -16.08
C LEU A 356 -8.04 -20.35 -15.97
N ALA A 357 -7.58 -20.03 -14.77
CA ALA A 357 -6.64 -18.93 -14.51
C ALA A 357 -5.59 -19.35 -13.49
N TYR A 358 -4.38 -18.80 -13.62
CA TYR A 358 -3.32 -18.99 -12.63
C TYR A 358 -3.57 -18.16 -11.37
N SER A 359 -4.16 -16.97 -11.52
CA SER A 359 -4.52 -16.07 -10.42
C SER A 359 -5.85 -15.41 -10.73
N VAL A 360 -6.67 -15.28 -9.69
CA VAL A 360 -7.89 -14.48 -9.65
C VAL A 360 -7.95 -13.82 -8.28
N TYR A 361 -8.44 -12.60 -8.22
CA TYR A 361 -8.54 -11.84 -6.98
C TYR A 361 -9.75 -10.93 -6.98
N SER A 362 -10.16 -10.49 -5.79
CA SER A 362 -11.06 -9.36 -5.61
C SER A 362 -10.50 -8.38 -4.58
N TYR A 363 -10.66 -7.08 -4.83
CA TYR A 363 -10.19 -6.02 -3.93
C TYR A 363 -11.20 -4.88 -3.85
N PHE A 364 -11.40 -4.38 -2.63
CA PHE A 364 -11.82 -2.99 -2.43
C PHE A 364 -10.58 -2.13 -2.28
N LEU A 365 -10.52 -1.02 -3.01
CA LEU A 365 -9.45 -0.04 -2.96
C LEU A 365 -10.02 1.28 -2.43
N PRO A 366 -10.16 1.45 -1.10
CA PRO A 366 -10.80 2.63 -0.54
C PRO A 366 -9.99 3.91 -0.78
N MET A 367 -10.67 4.94 -1.28
CA MET A 367 -10.14 6.27 -1.57
C MET A 367 -10.92 7.33 -0.75
N ARG A 368 -10.64 8.62 -0.98
CA ARG A 368 -11.37 9.74 -0.35
C ARG A 368 -12.84 9.73 -0.78
N GLU A 369 -13.04 9.53 -2.08
CA GLU A 369 -14.36 9.26 -2.67
C GLU A 369 -14.47 7.77 -3.00
N LEU A 370 -15.56 7.34 -3.63
CA LEU A 370 -15.80 5.93 -3.89
C LEU A 370 -14.68 5.33 -4.74
N GLY A 371 -13.78 4.57 -4.10
CA GLY A 371 -12.74 3.80 -4.76
C GLY A 371 -13.27 2.46 -5.27
N PRO A 372 -12.54 1.79 -6.19
CA PRO A 372 -13.09 0.65 -6.92
C PRO A 372 -13.17 -0.62 -6.07
N PHE A 373 -14.28 -1.32 -6.18
CA PHE A 373 -14.34 -2.77 -6.02
C PHE A 373 -14.02 -3.41 -7.37
N ARG A 374 -13.05 -4.33 -7.41
CA ARG A 374 -12.70 -5.04 -8.65
C ARG A 374 -12.43 -6.52 -8.45
N ILE A 375 -12.77 -7.31 -9.46
CA ILE A 375 -12.36 -8.69 -9.68
C ILE A 375 -11.44 -8.69 -10.91
N GLY A 376 -10.29 -9.34 -10.80
CA GLY A 376 -9.32 -9.43 -11.89
C GLY A 376 -8.80 -10.85 -12.07
N LEU A 377 -8.60 -11.27 -13.31
CA LEU A 377 -7.94 -12.53 -13.67
C LEU A 377 -7.39 -12.51 -15.09
N GLN A 378 -6.50 -13.46 -15.38
CA GLN A 378 -5.98 -13.72 -16.72
C GLN A 378 -6.24 -15.18 -17.11
N THR A 379 -6.71 -15.41 -18.33
CA THR A 379 -7.10 -16.75 -18.81
C THR A 379 -6.71 -16.96 -20.28
N ARG A 380 -6.74 -18.21 -20.77
CA ARG A 380 -6.55 -18.48 -22.21
C ARG A 380 -7.69 -17.85 -23.01
N ARG A 381 -7.41 -17.39 -24.23
CA ARG A 381 -8.43 -16.77 -25.11
C ARG A 381 -9.68 -17.63 -25.28
N SER A 382 -9.49 -18.93 -25.49
CA SER A 382 -10.58 -19.89 -25.71
C SER A 382 -11.47 -20.11 -24.48
N THR A 383 -10.97 -19.80 -23.28
CA THR A 383 -11.69 -19.97 -22.01
C THR A 383 -12.18 -18.65 -21.41
N THR A 384 -12.12 -17.55 -22.17
CA THR A 384 -12.51 -16.20 -21.71
C THR A 384 -13.95 -16.15 -21.22
N ARG A 385 -14.89 -16.60 -22.07
CA ARG A 385 -16.32 -16.62 -21.74
C ARG A 385 -16.58 -17.44 -20.48
N GLU A 386 -16.02 -18.65 -20.42
CA GLU A 386 -16.21 -19.53 -19.27
C GLU A 386 -15.66 -18.91 -17.98
N ALA A 387 -14.52 -18.23 -18.03
CA ALA A 387 -13.95 -17.56 -16.87
C ALA A 387 -14.84 -16.40 -16.38
N VAL A 388 -15.38 -15.60 -17.30
CA VAL A 388 -16.31 -14.49 -16.98
C VAL A 388 -17.61 -15.03 -16.37
N GLU A 389 -18.22 -16.03 -16.99
CA GLU A 389 -19.45 -16.65 -16.49
C GLU A 389 -19.22 -17.30 -15.12
N THR A 390 -18.07 -17.94 -14.91
CA THR A 390 -17.71 -18.54 -13.62
C THR A 390 -17.53 -17.47 -12.54
N ALA A 391 -16.84 -16.37 -12.83
CA ALA A 391 -16.65 -15.26 -11.89
C ALA A 391 -17.99 -14.59 -11.52
N ARG A 392 -18.87 -14.35 -12.51
CA ARG A 392 -20.22 -13.80 -12.29
C ARG A 392 -21.09 -14.74 -11.47
N ALA A 393 -21.08 -16.04 -11.78
CA ALA A 393 -21.86 -17.03 -11.06
C ALA A 393 -21.40 -17.15 -9.60
N GLU A 394 -20.09 -17.12 -9.34
CA GLU A 394 -19.57 -17.18 -7.98
C GLU A 394 -19.91 -15.92 -7.18
N LEU A 395 -19.79 -14.72 -7.79
CA LEU A 395 -20.21 -13.48 -7.16
C LEU A 395 -21.71 -13.47 -6.86
N ALA A 396 -22.54 -13.89 -7.81
CA ALA A 396 -23.99 -13.96 -7.63
C ALA A 396 -24.36 -14.92 -6.49
N ARG A 397 -23.70 -16.10 -6.42
CA ARG A 397 -23.88 -17.04 -5.31
C ARG A 397 -23.47 -16.42 -3.98
N TYR A 398 -22.32 -15.74 -3.93
CA TYR A 398 -21.85 -15.04 -2.73
C TYR A 398 -22.83 -13.96 -2.26
N LEU A 399 -23.43 -13.20 -3.17
CA LEU A 399 -24.44 -12.19 -2.84
C LEU A 399 -25.80 -12.78 -2.43
N ALA A 400 -26.13 -13.98 -2.90
CA ALA A 400 -27.34 -14.69 -2.51
C ALA A 400 -27.20 -15.35 -1.13
N GLU A 401 -26.11 -16.08 -0.92
CA GLU A 401 -25.92 -16.99 0.20
C GLU A 401 -25.03 -16.41 1.30
N GLY A 402 -24.18 -15.42 1.01
CA GLY A 402 -23.15 -14.94 1.93
C GLY A 402 -22.05 -15.99 2.23
N PRO A 403 -21.09 -15.65 3.09
CA PRO A 403 -20.12 -16.61 3.61
C PRO A 403 -20.79 -17.62 4.55
N SER A 404 -20.21 -18.80 4.66
CA SER A 404 -20.49 -19.77 5.73
C SER A 404 -19.77 -19.37 7.03
N GLU A 405 -20.20 -19.93 8.16
CA GLU A 405 -19.52 -19.71 9.45
C GLU A 405 -18.07 -20.18 9.44
N ALA A 406 -17.75 -21.27 8.73
CA ALA A 406 -16.40 -21.77 8.60
C ALA A 406 -15.49 -20.79 7.84
N GLU A 407 -15.98 -20.23 6.73
CA GLU A 407 -15.25 -19.21 5.96
C GLU A 407 -15.06 -17.92 6.76
N LEU A 408 -16.08 -17.49 7.50
CA LEU A 408 -15.99 -16.31 8.37
C LEU A 408 -14.97 -16.51 9.48
N ALA A 409 -14.99 -17.67 10.14
CA ALA A 409 -14.01 -18.01 11.18
C ALA A 409 -12.58 -18.04 10.61
N GLN A 410 -12.38 -18.65 9.43
CA GLN A 410 -11.08 -18.68 8.77
C GLN A 410 -10.59 -17.27 8.40
N ALA A 411 -11.47 -16.43 7.84
CA ALA A 411 -11.13 -15.05 7.49
C ALA A 411 -10.74 -14.23 8.71
N ARG A 412 -11.50 -14.31 9.81
CA ARG A 412 -11.17 -13.63 11.07
C ARG A 412 -9.83 -14.11 11.62
N ASN A 413 -9.61 -15.43 11.67
CA ASN A 413 -8.35 -16.01 12.15
C ASN A 413 -7.14 -15.53 11.33
N ASN A 414 -7.26 -15.50 10.01
CA ASN A 414 -6.17 -15.02 9.15
C ASN A 414 -5.93 -13.51 9.29
N LEU A 415 -6.99 -12.71 9.23
CA LEU A 415 -6.88 -11.25 9.28
C LEU A 415 -6.37 -10.76 10.63
N ILE A 416 -6.79 -11.39 11.73
CA ILE A 416 -6.32 -11.07 13.08
C ILE A 416 -4.91 -11.61 13.29
N GLY A 417 -4.68 -12.90 13.01
CA GLY A 417 -3.38 -13.55 13.21
C GLY A 417 -2.26 -13.00 12.31
N GLY A 418 -2.62 -12.49 11.13
CA GLY A 418 -1.71 -11.85 10.18
C GLY A 418 -1.51 -10.36 10.43
N PHE A 419 -2.31 -9.70 11.29
CA PHE A 419 -2.20 -8.27 11.53
C PHE A 419 -0.83 -7.83 12.09
N PRO A 420 -0.19 -8.56 13.02
CA PRO A 420 1.16 -8.22 13.48
C PRO A 420 2.17 -8.15 12.34
N LEU A 421 2.07 -9.00 11.31
CA LEU A 421 2.93 -8.96 10.13
C LEU A 421 2.67 -7.72 9.25
N ARG A 422 1.56 -7.02 9.42
CA ARG A 422 1.26 -5.75 8.74
C ARG A 422 1.86 -4.55 9.45
N ILE A 423 2.38 -4.71 10.68
CA ILE A 423 2.98 -3.65 11.50
C ILE A 423 4.34 -4.06 12.09
N ASP A 424 5.02 -5.03 11.47
CA ASP A 424 6.29 -5.61 11.94
C ASP A 424 7.54 -4.75 11.68
N SER A 425 7.38 -3.56 11.11
CA SER A 425 8.51 -2.71 10.70
C SER A 425 8.13 -1.23 10.67
N ASN A 426 9.13 -0.36 10.92
CA ASN A 426 8.93 1.09 10.94
C ASN A 426 8.26 1.63 9.67
N ARG A 427 8.66 1.12 8.49
CA ARG A 427 8.05 1.52 7.21
C ARG A 427 6.56 1.19 7.16
N LYS A 428 6.16 -0.02 7.57
CA LYS A 428 4.76 -0.43 7.52
C LYS A 428 3.91 0.36 8.52
N ILE A 429 4.44 0.65 9.70
CA ILE A 429 3.76 1.51 10.69
C ILE A 429 3.66 2.94 10.15
N LEU A 430 4.73 3.51 9.60
CA LEU A 430 4.74 4.82 8.95
C LEU A 430 3.66 4.93 7.87
N ASP A 431 3.47 3.90 7.05
CA ASP A 431 2.44 3.87 6.01
C ASP A 431 1.02 3.89 6.61
N HIS A 432 0.80 3.23 7.76
CA HIS A 432 -0.47 3.31 8.49
C HIS A 432 -0.66 4.68 9.14
N LEU A 433 0.37 5.29 9.73
CA LEU A 433 0.31 6.65 10.28
C LEU A 433 -0.05 7.67 9.19
N ALA A 434 0.59 7.56 8.02
CA ALA A 434 0.30 8.41 6.87
C ALA A 434 -1.14 8.22 6.38
N MET A 435 -1.63 6.98 6.30
CA MET A 435 -3.02 6.67 5.97
C MET A 435 -4.00 7.26 7.00
N ILE A 436 -3.78 7.01 8.30
CA ILE A 436 -4.62 7.49 9.39
C ILE A 436 -4.71 9.01 9.34
N GLY A 437 -3.58 9.69 9.18
CA GLY A 437 -3.55 11.13 9.12
C GLY A 437 -4.17 11.72 7.86
N PHE A 438 -3.89 11.14 6.70
CA PHE A 438 -4.43 11.62 5.43
C PHE A 438 -5.95 11.52 5.40
N TYR A 439 -6.49 10.34 5.72
CA TYR A 439 -7.93 10.07 5.71
C TYR A 439 -8.65 10.45 7.00
N GLN A 440 -7.95 11.00 8.00
CA GLN A 440 -8.51 11.43 9.29
C GLN A 440 -9.23 10.30 10.03
N LEU A 441 -8.60 9.13 10.05
CA LEU A 441 -9.12 7.98 10.78
C LEU A 441 -8.85 8.15 12.29
N PRO A 442 -9.59 7.44 13.15
CA PRO A 442 -9.32 7.41 14.58
C PRO A 442 -7.88 7.01 14.89
N LEU A 443 -7.27 7.60 15.92
CA LEU A 443 -5.90 7.26 16.35
C LEU A 443 -5.82 5.81 16.87
N ASP A 444 -6.91 5.29 17.41
CA ASP A 444 -7.04 3.91 17.90
C ASP A 444 -7.26 2.87 16.77
N TRP A 445 -7.11 3.27 15.50
CA TRP A 445 -7.44 2.40 14.35
C TRP A 445 -6.62 1.12 14.35
N LEU A 446 -5.32 1.19 14.70
CA LEU A 446 -4.45 0.02 14.78
C LEU A 446 -4.80 -0.85 15.99
N ASP A 447 -5.06 -0.24 17.15
CA ASP A 447 -5.37 -0.96 18.39
C ASP A 447 -6.72 -1.68 18.31
N THR A 448 -7.70 -1.04 17.68
CA THR A 448 -9.06 -1.59 17.55
C THR A 448 -9.27 -2.47 16.32
N TYR A 449 -8.29 -2.55 15.40
CA TYR A 449 -8.42 -3.32 14.15
C TYR A 449 -8.87 -4.77 14.40
N SER A 450 -8.16 -5.50 15.26
CA SER A 450 -8.44 -6.91 15.54
C SER A 450 -9.82 -7.11 16.17
N ALA A 451 -10.22 -6.22 17.07
CA ALA A 451 -11.54 -6.26 17.70
C ALA A 451 -12.66 -5.97 16.68
N ARG A 452 -12.46 -4.98 15.81
CA ARG A 452 -13.41 -4.65 14.74
C ARG A 452 -13.55 -5.78 13.72
N VAL A 453 -12.46 -6.46 13.35
CA VAL A 453 -12.50 -7.66 12.50
C VAL A 453 -13.25 -8.80 13.20
N ALA A 454 -12.96 -9.06 14.48
CA ALA A 454 -13.61 -10.12 15.25
C ALA A 454 -15.12 -9.92 15.38
N ALA A 455 -15.58 -8.66 15.42
CA ALA A 455 -16.99 -8.32 15.57
C ALA A 455 -17.83 -8.49 14.29
N VAL A 456 -17.23 -8.54 13.10
CA VAL A 456 -17.96 -8.58 11.81
C VAL A 456 -18.80 -9.84 11.68
N THR A 457 -20.13 -9.74 11.62
CA THR A 457 -21.03 -10.90 11.42
C THR A 457 -21.23 -11.24 9.94
N ARG A 458 -21.79 -12.43 9.68
CA ARG A 458 -22.21 -12.85 8.33
C ARG A 458 -23.27 -11.90 7.77
N GLU A 459 -24.20 -11.46 8.60
CA GLU A 459 -25.29 -10.54 8.24
C GLU A 459 -24.74 -9.16 7.86
N ASP A 460 -23.72 -8.66 8.58
CA ASP A 460 -23.03 -7.41 8.24
C ASP A 460 -22.38 -7.48 6.86
N ILE A 461 -21.67 -8.58 6.58
CA ILE A 461 -21.03 -8.82 5.28
C ILE A 461 -22.08 -8.81 4.18
N LEU A 462 -23.16 -9.60 4.34
CA LEU A 462 -24.18 -9.73 3.30
C LEU A 462 -24.92 -8.41 3.05
N ARG A 463 -25.25 -7.66 4.11
CA ARG A 463 -25.85 -6.32 4.02
C ARG A 463 -24.92 -5.37 3.26
N ALA A 464 -23.66 -5.28 3.67
CA ALA A 464 -22.69 -4.36 3.07
C ALA A 464 -22.42 -4.70 1.60
N PHE A 465 -22.20 -5.99 1.28
CA PHE A 465 -21.97 -6.44 -0.09
C PHE A 465 -23.18 -6.21 -0.98
N ARG A 466 -24.41 -6.47 -0.54
CA ARG A 466 -25.62 -6.19 -1.34
C ARG A 466 -25.83 -4.70 -1.58
N ALA A 467 -25.48 -3.87 -0.60
CA ALA A 467 -25.58 -2.42 -0.73
C ALA A 467 -24.55 -1.84 -1.72
N ARG A 468 -23.35 -2.44 -1.82
CA ARG A 468 -22.24 -1.90 -2.62
C ARG A 468 -21.95 -2.65 -3.91
N VAL A 469 -22.21 -3.94 -4.00
CA VAL A 469 -21.81 -4.79 -5.13
C VAL A 469 -23.06 -5.25 -5.87
N ARG A 470 -23.51 -4.42 -6.80
CA ARG A 470 -24.65 -4.69 -7.68
C ARG A 470 -24.14 -5.27 -9.01
N PRO A 471 -24.37 -6.57 -9.32
CA PRO A 471 -23.84 -7.19 -10.53
C PRO A 471 -24.21 -6.47 -11.83
N GLU A 472 -25.42 -5.93 -11.91
CA GLU A 472 -25.93 -5.17 -13.05
C GLU A 472 -25.19 -3.83 -13.27
N ALA A 473 -24.63 -3.25 -12.21
CA ALA A 473 -23.86 -2.01 -12.25
C ALA A 473 -22.37 -2.25 -12.52
N MET A 474 -21.91 -3.51 -12.58
CA MET A 474 -20.50 -3.82 -12.79
C MET A 474 -20.09 -3.66 -14.24
N SER A 475 -19.09 -2.81 -14.49
CA SER A 475 -18.40 -2.76 -15.78
C SER A 475 -17.46 -3.95 -15.91
N THR A 476 -17.40 -4.53 -17.11
CA THR A 476 -16.56 -5.67 -17.49
C THR A 476 -15.73 -5.31 -18.72
N ILE A 477 -14.42 -5.20 -18.55
CA ILE A 477 -13.46 -4.95 -19.62
C ILE A 477 -12.63 -6.21 -19.86
N ILE A 478 -12.51 -6.59 -21.13
CA ILE A 478 -11.75 -7.75 -21.57
C ILE A 478 -10.77 -7.30 -22.64
N VAL A 479 -9.48 -7.58 -22.46
CA VAL A 479 -8.46 -7.33 -23.49
C VAL A 479 -7.96 -8.66 -24.03
N GLY A 480 -8.13 -8.89 -25.33
CA GLY A 480 -7.70 -10.12 -26.00
C GLY A 480 -8.86 -10.97 -26.53
N GLY A 481 -9.28 -11.99 -25.76
CA GLY A 481 -10.30 -12.96 -26.17
C GLY A 481 -11.72 -12.39 -26.29
N GLN A 482 -12.63 -13.19 -26.84
CA GLN A 482 -14.01 -12.80 -27.15
C GLN A 482 -15.00 -13.46 -26.18
N LEU A 483 -16.16 -12.82 -26.00
CA LEU A 483 -17.31 -13.38 -25.26
C LEU A 483 -18.24 -14.19 -26.16
N GLU A 484 -18.27 -13.86 -27.45
CA GLU A 484 -18.96 -14.66 -28.47
C GLU A 484 -18.05 -15.78 -28.99
N PRO A 485 -18.61 -16.92 -29.43
CA PRO A 485 -17.83 -17.97 -30.07
C PRO A 485 -17.12 -17.41 -31.31
N ALA A 486 -15.85 -17.76 -31.51
CA ALA A 486 -15.18 -17.45 -32.77
C ALA A 486 -16.02 -18.04 -33.91
N ALA A 487 -16.40 -17.20 -34.88
CA ALA A 487 -17.02 -17.69 -36.11
C ALA A 487 -16.11 -18.77 -36.71
N ARG A 488 -16.67 -19.97 -36.87
CA ARG A 488 -15.93 -21.15 -37.34
C ARG A 488 -15.47 -20.99 -38.78
#